data_AF-A0A1M7RES3-F1
#
_entry.id   AF-A0A1M7RES3-F1
#
_cell.length_a   1.000
_cell.length_b   1.000
_cell.length_c   1.000
_cell.angle_alpha   90.00
_cell.angle_beta   90.00
_cell.angle_gamma   90.00
#
_symmetry.space_group_name_H-M   'P 1'
#
loop_
_entity.id
_entity.type
_entity.pdbx_description
1 polymer ?
#
loop_
_entity_poly.entity_id
_entity_poly.type
_entity_poly.pdbx_seq_one_letter_code
_entity_poly.pdbx_strand_id
1 'polypeptide(L)' 'MDGRRIGKLKRGESLTVEVSPGPHKVQALIDLDGSHRLEVNVPPGEEARLVVEPGEHAMHTFGMATARDPYLVLRRE' A
#
# COMPACT_ATOMS: atom_id res chain seq x y z
N MET A 1 -3.08 4.31 -7.54
CA MET A 1 -4.17 3.38 -7.89
C MET A 1 -4.34 3.40 -9.39
N ASP A 2 -4.28 2.24 -10.04
CA ASP A 2 -4.41 2.10 -11.50
C ASP A 2 -3.50 3.03 -12.30
N GLY A 3 -2.26 3.19 -11.81
CA GLY A 3 -1.27 4.11 -12.41
C GLY A 3 -1.48 5.60 -12.11
N ARG A 4 -2.58 5.98 -11.46
CA ARG A 4 -2.86 7.37 -11.07
C ARG A 4 -2.62 7.62 -9.57
N ARG A 5 -2.07 8.78 -9.24
CA ARG A 5 -2.00 9.24 -7.84
C ARG A 5 -3.37 9.74 -7.39
N ILE A 6 -3.94 9.08 -6.40
CA ILE A 6 -5.30 9.33 -5.89
C ILE A 6 -5.32 10.22 -4.64
N GLY A 7 -4.20 10.36 -3.93
CA GLY A 7 -4.13 11.23 -2.76
C GLY A 7 -2.74 11.28 -2.13
N LYS A 8 -2.70 11.87 -0.92
CA LYS A 8 -1.61 11.76 0.05
C LYS A 8 -2.24 11.42 1.39
N LEU A 9 -1.56 10.64 2.21
CA LEU A 9 -1.92 10.37 3.59
C LEU A 9 -0.65 10.52 4.45
N LYS A 10 -0.80 11.01 5.68
CA LYS A 10 0.26 10.99 6.69
C LYS A 10 0.06 9.82 7.65
N ARG A 11 1.07 9.54 8.47
CA ARG A 11 0.98 8.53 9.53
C ARG A 11 -0.20 8.84 10.45
N GLY A 12 -1.07 7.84 10.65
CA GLY A 12 -2.28 7.96 11.47
C GLY A 12 -3.48 8.58 10.76
N GLU A 13 -3.34 9.01 9.51
CA GLU A 13 -4.47 9.47 8.69
C GLU A 13 -5.09 8.32 7.90
N SER A 14 -6.36 8.48 7.54
CA SER A 14 -7.09 7.60 6.63
C SER A 14 -7.53 8.40 5.40
N LEU A 15 -7.52 7.75 4.24
CA LEU A 15 -7.98 8.33 2.98
C LEU A 15 -9.10 7.44 2.42
N THR A 16 -10.26 8.04 2.19
CA THR A 16 -11.38 7.38 1.48
C THR A 16 -11.42 7.91 0.04
N VAL A 17 -11.50 7.00 -0.93
CA VAL A 17 -11.54 7.35 -2.36
C VAL A 17 -12.64 6.54 -3.01
N GLU A 18 -13.54 7.22 -3.72
CA GLU A 18 -14.54 6.56 -4.57
C GLU A 18 -13.88 6.02 -5.83
N VAL A 19 -14.19 4.76 -6.16
CA VAL A 19 -13.56 4.02 -7.26
C VAL A 19 -14.64 3.27 -8.03
N SER A 20 -14.44 3.10 -9.34
CA SER A 20 -15.37 2.33 -10.17
C SER A 20 -15.39 0.88 -9.72
N PRO A 21 -16.54 0.19 -9.64
CA PRO A 21 -16.56 -1.22 -9.25
C PRO A 21 -15.67 -2.11 -10.13
N GLY A 22 -14.94 -3.03 -9.51
CA GLY A 22 -14.09 -4.01 -10.20
C GLY A 22 -12.67 -4.15 -9.64
N PRO A 23 -11.75 -4.74 -10.42
CA PRO A 23 -10.38 -4.96 -10.02
C PRO A 23 -9.54 -3.69 -10.12
N HIS A 24 -8.73 -3.45 -9.10
CA HIS A 24 -7.82 -2.31 -9.01
C HIS A 24 -6.45 -2.71 -8.51
N LYS A 25 -5.46 -1.91 -8.92
CA LYS A 25 -4.06 -2.02 -8.47
C LYS A 25 -3.74 -0.85 -7.57
N VAL A 26 -3.45 -1.14 -6.31
CA VAL A 26 -3.08 -0.14 -5.30
C VAL A 26 -1.61 -0.27 -4.95
N GLN A 27 -0.94 0.87 -4.80
CA GLN A 27 0.44 0.97 -4.37
C GLN A 27 0.59 2.24 -3.53
N ALA A 28 1.27 2.13 -2.39
CA ALA A 28 1.68 3.26 -1.58
C ALA A 28 3.12 3.63 -1.92
N LEU A 29 3.43 4.94 -1.97
CA LEU A 29 4.76 5.46 -2.29
C LEU A 29 5.21 6.46 -1.22
N ILE A 30 6.48 6.39 -0.83
CA ILE A 30 7.19 7.37 0.00
C ILE A 30 8.53 7.71 -0.68
N ASP A 31 8.75 8.98 -1.00
CA ASP A 31 9.99 9.46 -1.65
C ASP A 31 10.49 8.59 -2.83
N LEU A 32 9.54 8.18 -3.70
CA LEU A 32 9.75 7.34 -4.89
C LEU A 32 10.08 5.86 -4.63
N ASP A 33 10.23 5.45 -3.37
CA ASP A 33 10.16 4.04 -2.97
C ASP A 33 8.72 3.66 -2.63
N GLY A 34 8.38 2.37 -2.72
CA GLY A 34 7.00 1.95 -2.70
C GLY A 34 6.76 0.57 -2.13
N SER A 35 5.53 0.37 -1.67
CA SER A 35 5.04 -0.97 -1.37
C SER A 35 4.99 -1.82 -2.63
N HIS A 36 4.83 -3.13 -2.44
CA HIS A 36 4.33 -3.99 -3.51
C HIS A 36 2.97 -3.49 -4.02
N ARG A 37 2.66 -3.83 -5.28
CA ARG A 37 1.33 -3.59 -5.86
C ARG A 37 0.38 -4.63 -5.30
N LEU A 38 -0.71 -4.17 -4.69
CA LEU A 38 -1.79 -5.01 -4.20
C LEU A 38 -2.95 -4.96 -5.19
N GLU A 39 -3.42 -6.13 -5.61
CA GLU A 39 -4.65 -6.25 -6.39
C GLU A 39 -5.83 -6.40 -5.44
N VAL A 40 -6.84 -5.56 -5.63
CA VAL A 40 -8.04 -5.50 -4.80
C VAL A 40 -9.24 -5.47 -5.73
N ASN A 41 -10.24 -6.30 -5.44
CA ASN A 41 -11.52 -6.26 -6.14
C ASN A 41 -12.55 -5.55 -5.26
N VAL A 42 -13.17 -4.48 -5.76
CA VAL A 42 -14.18 -3.68 -5.05
C VAL A 42 -15.54 -3.90 -5.72
N PRO A 43 -16.44 -4.69 -5.12
CA PRO A 43 -17.80 -4.85 -5.65
C PRO A 43 -18.60 -3.54 -5.59
N PRO A 44 -19.66 -3.39 -6.41
CA PRO A 44 -20.51 -2.21 -6.38
C PRO A 44 -21.22 -2.07 -5.02
N GLY A 45 -21.04 -0.92 -4.38
CA GLY A 45 -21.62 -0.61 -3.06
C GLY A 45 -20.83 -1.17 -1.87
N GLU A 46 -19.68 -1.80 -2.11
CA GLU A 46 -18.78 -2.30 -1.06
C GLU A 46 -17.52 -1.44 -0.91
N GLU A 47 -16.88 -1.57 0.25
CA GLU A 47 -15.62 -0.90 0.58
C GLU A 47 -14.50 -1.92 0.75
N ALA A 48 -13.32 -1.62 0.19
CA ALA A 48 -12.10 -2.37 0.49
C ALA A 48 -11.21 -1.55 1.42
N ARG A 49 -10.93 -2.10 2.62
CA ARG A 49 -10.05 -1.48 3.61
C ARG A 49 -8.63 -1.96 3.42
N LEU A 50 -7.72 -1.01 3.28
CA LEU A 50 -6.30 -1.25 3.09
C LEU A 50 -5.52 -0.52 4.17
N VAL A 51 -4.53 -1.19 4.72
CA VAL A 51 -3.62 -0.65 5.74
C VAL A 51 -2.24 -0.51 5.12
N VAL A 52 -1.65 0.68 5.31
CA VAL A 52 -0.26 0.95 4.96
C VAL A 52 0.53 1.07 6.26
N GLU A 53 1.54 0.23 6.39
CA GLU A 53 2.46 0.23 7.53
C GLU A 53 3.90 0.47 7.02
N PRO A 54 4.77 1.05 7.85
CA PRO A 54 6.20 1.02 7.56
C PRO A 54 6.64 -0.45 7.48
N GLY A 55 7.43 -0.79 6.46
CA GLY A 55 8.11 -2.07 6.42
C GLY A 55 9.06 -2.19 7.61
N GLU A 56 9.33 -3.42 8.05
CA GLU A 56 10.28 -3.67 9.14
C GLU A 56 11.71 -3.31 8.70
N HIS A 57 12.07 -2.03 8.77
CA HIS A 57 13.46 -1.66 9.02
C HIS A 57 13.73 -1.88 10.50
N ALA A 58 13.81 -3.14 10.91
CA ALA A 58 14.50 -3.49 12.14
C ALA A 58 15.97 -3.16 11.91
N MET A 59 16.45 -2.07 12.50
CA MET A 59 17.87 -1.98 12.82
C MET A 59 18.25 -3.28 13.56
N HIS A 60 19.19 -4.04 12.96
CA HIS A 60 19.82 -5.27 13.46
C HIS A 60 19.03 -6.59 13.38
N THR A 61 19.41 -7.46 12.44
CA THR A 61 20.16 -8.69 12.79
C THR A 61 20.86 -9.29 11.57
N PHE A 62 22.01 -9.90 11.82
CA PHE A 62 22.95 -10.44 10.84
C PHE A 62 22.30 -11.41 9.83
N GLY A 63 22.56 -11.16 8.54
CA GLY A 63 22.55 -12.18 7.50
C GLY A 63 21.19 -12.54 6.93
N MET A 64 20.78 -11.85 5.87
CA MET A 64 20.33 -12.44 4.59
C MET A 64 20.02 -11.31 3.61
N ALA A 65 21.02 -10.97 2.80
CA ALA A 65 20.90 -9.98 1.74
C ALA A 65 20.29 -10.62 0.48
N THR A 66 18.98 -10.89 0.46
CA THR A 66 18.28 -11.31 -0.78
C THR A 66 16.83 -10.80 -0.88
N ALA A 67 16.59 -9.55 -0.53
CA ALA A 67 15.53 -8.69 -1.08
C ALA A 67 15.72 -7.33 -0.41
N ARG A 68 15.63 -6.22 -1.14
CA ARG A 68 15.40 -4.93 -0.45
C ARG A 68 13.95 -5.00 0.04
N ASP A 69 13.75 -5.27 1.33
CA ASP A 69 12.42 -5.19 1.92
C ASP A 69 11.86 -3.78 1.69
N PRO A 70 10.63 -3.64 1.17
CA PRO A 70 10.07 -2.34 0.82
C PRO A 70 9.86 -1.49 2.08
N TYR A 71 10.10 -0.19 1.98
CA TYR A 71 9.91 0.73 3.12
C TYR A 71 8.44 0.84 3.57
N LEU A 72 7.50 0.38 2.75
CA LEU A 72 6.07 0.34 3.05
C LEU A 72 5.51 -1.06 2.77
N VAL A 73 4.66 -1.53 3.66
CA VAL A 73 3.83 -2.72 3.48
C VAL A 73 2.39 -2.27 3.30
N LEU A 74 1.77 -2.71 2.20
CA LEU A 74 0.36 -2.48 1.91
C LEU A 74 -0.36 -3.82 2.00
N ARG A 75 -1.36 -3.91 2.88
CA ARG A 75 -2.17 -5.12 3.09
C ARG A 75 -3.65 -4.81 3.15
N ARG A 76 -4.47 -5.81 2.87
CA ARG A 76 -5.91 -5.77 3.12
C ARG A 76 -6.15 -6.03 4.62
N GLU A 77 -7.09 -5.29 5.20
CA GLU A 77 -7.60 -5.55 6.56
C GLU A 77 -8.49 -6.80 6.59
#